data_AF-A0AAN5CVL9-F1
#
_entry.id   AF-A0AAN5CVL9-F1
#
_cell.length_a   1.000
_cell.length_b   1.000
_cell.length_c   1.000
_cell.angle_alpha   90.00
_cell.angle_beta   90.00
_cell.angle_gamma   90.00
#
_symmetry.space_group_name_H-M   'P 1'
#
loop_
_entity.id
_entity.type
_entity.pdbx_description
1 polymer ?
#
loop_
_entity_poly.entity_id
_entity_poly.type
_entity_poly.pdbx_seq_one_letter_code
_entity_poly.pdbx_strand_id
1 'polypeptide(L)'
;NFIVAYRLCVCTSVDLTGSHLIQIIEMSSLIITLISVAVTLQPGNSRVDFTDSKLFDEADFAQQTVSIPDFCNGGCRIYVSVPAASSEIDRHIKLHDRVNDDADNKNLFDISQLKSDDQKEKGFYRVAAGNIAVTFQNENPNYATAPLAVWIVKEMAPNLASAMVFEAFDLPSTPENYDYVTILSAEPFTIRSRTDGPMMMMASL
;
A
#
# COMPACT_ATOMS: atom_id res chain seq x y z
N ASN A 1 11.29 -15.84 -6.31
CA ASN A 1 10.95 -14.56 -5.67
C ASN A 1 9.72 -13.99 -6.36
N PHE A 2 8.56 -14.06 -5.72
CA PHE A 2 7.38 -13.35 -6.20
C PHE A 2 7.48 -11.91 -5.70
N ILE A 3 7.50 -10.94 -6.62
CA ILE A 3 7.40 -9.53 -6.29
C ILE A 3 5.94 -9.15 -6.49
N VAL A 4 5.28 -8.76 -5.39
CA VAL A 4 3.95 -8.18 -5.47
C VAL A 4 4.12 -6.67 -5.30
N ALA A 5 4.02 -5.95 -6.40
CA ALA A 5 4.03 -4.49 -6.42
C ALA A 5 2.60 -4.00 -6.52
N TYR A 6 2.12 -3.30 -5.48
CA TYR A 6 0.82 -2.65 -5.53
C TYR A 6 1.00 -1.20 -5.95
N ARG A 7 0.30 -0.84 -7.02
CA ARG A 7 0.10 0.56 -7.42
C ARG A 7 -1.39 0.83 -7.33
N LEU A 8 -1.81 1.62 -6.35
CA LEU A 8 -3.12 2.25 -6.35
C LEU A 8 -3.01 3.56 -7.14
N CYS A 9 -2.81 3.43 -8.46
CA CYS A 9 -2.92 4.55 -9.39
C CYS A 9 -3.05 4.01 -10.82
N VAL A 10 -3.99 4.58 -11.58
CA VAL A 10 -4.33 4.26 -12.98
C VAL A 10 -3.08 3.98 -13.81
N CYS A 11 -2.87 2.72 -14.17
CA CYS A 11 -1.84 2.33 -15.12
C CYS A 11 -2.25 2.78 -16.52
N THR A 12 -1.74 3.92 -16.97
CA THR A 12 -1.33 4.05 -18.37
C THR A 12 0.04 3.40 -18.50
N SER A 13 0.08 2.11 -18.82
CA SER A 13 1.33 1.47 -19.23
C SER A 13 1.64 1.90 -20.66
N VAL A 14 2.66 2.72 -20.84
CA VAL A 14 3.35 2.88 -22.13
C VAL A 14 4.63 2.08 -22.02
N ASP A 15 4.62 0.87 -22.57
CA ASP A 15 5.83 0.08 -22.77
C ASP A 15 6.25 0.25 -24.24
N LEU A 16 7.38 0.94 -24.44
CA LEU A 16 8.05 1.07 -25.73
C LEU A 16 9.33 0.25 -25.69
N THR A 17 9.24 -1.02 -26.07
CA THR A 17 10.24 -1.70 -26.92
C THR A 17 9.72 -3.09 -27.28
N GLY A 18 9.16 -3.23 -28.49
CA GLY A 18 8.71 -4.53 -29.01
C GLY A 18 7.68 -4.34 -30.10
N SER A 19 8.14 -4.32 -31.34
CA SER A 19 7.39 -4.06 -32.57
C SER A 19 6.20 -5.01 -32.78
N HIS A 20 5.02 -4.57 -32.34
CA HIS A 20 3.74 -4.86 -32.97
C HIS A 20 2.91 -3.58 -32.99
N LEU A 21 2.44 -3.21 -34.18
CA LEU A 21 1.64 -2.02 -34.46
C LEU A 21 0.44 -1.93 -33.50
N ILE A 22 0.44 -0.95 -32.59
CA ILE A 22 -0.76 -0.48 -31.92
C ILE A 22 -1.01 0.94 -32.42
N GLN A 23 -2.17 1.11 -33.03
CA GLN A 23 -2.60 2.31 -33.69
C GLN A 23 -2.82 3.41 -32.65
N ILE A 24 -1.95 4.43 -32.67
CA ILE A 24 -2.13 5.67 -31.91
C ILE A 24 -3.21 6.47 -32.63
N ILE A 25 -4.37 6.65 -31.99
CA ILE A 25 -5.39 7.59 -32.47
C ILE A 25 -4.95 8.98 -32.01
N GLU A 26 -4.35 9.74 -32.92
CA GLU A 26 -4.23 11.18 -32.79
C GLU A 26 -5.64 11.80 -32.79
N MET A 27 -5.96 12.54 -31.71
CA MET A 27 -7.15 13.37 -31.66
C MET A 27 -6.97 14.63 -32.51
N SER A 28 -7.22 14.48 -33.80
CA SER A 28 -7.58 15.61 -34.67
C SER A 28 -9.09 15.83 -34.61
N SER A 29 -9.45 16.93 -33.94
CA SER A 29 -10.73 17.66 -33.99
C SER A 29 -11.83 17.10 -34.91
N LEU A 30 -12.90 16.53 -34.34
CA LEU A 30 -14.21 16.51 -35.00
C LEU A 30 -15.36 16.40 -33.98
N ILE A 31 -16.37 17.22 -34.22
CA ILE A 31 -17.60 17.47 -33.47
C ILE A 31 -18.38 16.17 -33.22
N ILE A 32 -18.57 15.78 -31.95
CA ILE A 32 -19.51 14.73 -31.53
C ILE A 32 -20.39 15.25 -30.39
N THR A 33 -21.64 15.50 -30.76
CA THR A 33 -22.89 15.51 -30.00
C THR A 33 -22.82 15.20 -28.50
N LEU A 34 -23.25 16.19 -27.70
CA LEU A 34 -23.60 16.13 -26.29
C LEU A 34 -24.55 14.96 -25.98
N ILE A 35 -24.01 13.82 -25.58
CA ILE A 35 -24.68 12.91 -24.65
C ILE A 35 -23.98 13.12 -23.33
N SER A 36 -24.56 13.96 -22.47
CA SER A 36 -24.18 14.10 -21.07
C SER A 36 -24.52 12.80 -20.33
N VAL A 37 -23.74 11.74 -20.57
CA VAL A 37 -23.67 10.61 -19.66
C VAL A 37 -22.97 11.15 -18.43
N ALA A 38 -23.75 11.66 -17.49
CA ALA A 38 -23.32 11.86 -16.13
C ALA A 38 -23.03 10.45 -15.57
N VAL A 39 -21.84 9.93 -15.87
CA VAL A 39 -21.25 8.85 -15.11
C VAL A 39 -21.10 9.43 -13.72
N THR A 40 -22.06 9.13 -12.86
CA THR A 40 -21.87 9.24 -11.42
C THR A 40 -20.75 8.25 -11.11
N LEU A 41 -19.50 8.73 -11.21
CA LEU A 41 -18.39 8.10 -10.54
C LEU A 41 -18.76 8.15 -9.06
N GLN A 42 -19.45 7.10 -8.61
CA GLN A 42 -19.50 6.83 -7.19
C GLN A 42 -18.03 6.70 -6.80
N PRO A 43 -17.54 7.50 -5.84
CA PRO A 43 -16.21 7.30 -5.29
C PRO A 43 -16.20 5.86 -4.76
N GLY A 44 -15.66 4.96 -5.57
CA GLY A 44 -15.51 3.57 -5.20
C GLY A 44 -14.43 3.54 -4.16
N ASN A 45 -14.69 2.88 -3.04
CA ASN A 45 -13.65 2.55 -2.09
C ASN A 45 -12.51 1.87 -2.88
N SER A 46 -11.36 2.51 -2.91
CA SER A 46 -10.14 2.04 -3.59
C SER A 46 -9.46 0.91 -2.82
N ARG A 47 -9.91 0.65 -1.58
CA ARG A 47 -9.49 -0.48 -0.76
C ARG A 47 -9.39 -1.80 -1.52
N VAL A 48 -8.23 -2.45 -1.37
CA VAL A 48 -7.99 -3.80 -1.88
C VAL A 48 -7.97 -4.79 -0.71
N ASP A 49 -8.91 -5.73 -0.71
CA ASP A 49 -9.04 -6.76 0.31
C ASP A 49 -8.47 -8.10 -0.17
N PHE A 50 -7.52 -8.66 0.60
CA PHE A 50 -7.02 -10.03 0.46
C PHE A 50 -7.44 -10.88 1.67
N THR A 51 -7.27 -12.20 1.59
CA THR A 51 -7.62 -13.13 2.69
C THR A 51 -6.90 -12.77 3.99
N ASP A 52 -5.60 -12.44 3.90
CA ASP A 52 -4.73 -12.20 5.06
C ASP A 52 -4.12 -10.80 5.10
N SER A 53 -4.51 -9.93 4.17
CA SER A 53 -4.09 -8.52 4.21
C SER A 53 -5.14 -7.57 3.64
N LYS A 54 -5.03 -6.29 3.98
CA LYS A 54 -5.85 -5.20 3.45
C LYS A 54 -4.93 -4.05 3.06
N LEU A 55 -5.19 -3.42 1.92
CA LEU A 55 -4.44 -2.26 1.45
C LEU A 55 -5.39 -1.08 1.28
N PHE A 56 -4.98 0.05 1.84
CA PHE A 56 -5.71 1.31 1.82
C PHE A 56 -4.83 2.41 1.22
N ASP A 57 -5.46 3.35 0.52
CA ASP A 57 -4.80 4.53 -0.06
C ASP A 57 -5.43 5.85 0.44
N GLU A 58 -4.99 6.98 -0.08
CA GLU A 58 -5.46 8.31 0.33
C GLU A 58 -6.97 8.55 0.16
N ALA A 59 -7.63 7.86 -0.77
CA ALA A 59 -9.06 8.03 -0.99
C ALA A 59 -9.87 7.32 0.09
N ASP A 60 -9.37 6.20 0.63
CA ASP A 60 -10.00 5.51 1.75
C ASP A 60 -10.01 6.35 3.03
N PHE A 61 -9.06 7.29 3.20
CA PHE A 61 -8.98 8.19 4.36
C PHE A 61 -9.64 9.55 4.15
N ALA A 62 -10.27 9.80 2.99
CA ALA A 62 -11.02 11.03 2.69
C ALA A 62 -12.39 11.08 3.40
N GLN A 63 -12.43 10.59 4.64
CA GLN A 63 -13.58 10.49 5.53
C GLN A 63 -13.11 10.57 6.98
N GLN A 64 -14.02 10.86 7.90
CA GLN A 64 -13.67 11.04 9.32
C GLN A 64 -13.05 9.79 9.95
N THR A 65 -13.57 8.61 9.60
CA THR A 65 -13.24 7.37 10.30
C THR A 65 -13.14 6.21 9.32
N VAL A 66 -12.04 5.46 9.40
CA VAL A 66 -11.85 4.18 8.68
C VAL A 66 -11.81 3.06 9.71
N SER A 67 -12.84 2.23 9.76
CA SER A 67 -12.92 1.13 10.73
C SER A 67 -12.61 -0.22 10.09
N ILE A 68 -11.87 -1.05 10.84
CA ILE A 68 -11.46 -2.39 10.44
C ILE A 68 -11.93 -3.37 11.52
N PRO A 69 -13.20 -3.80 11.47
CA PRO A 69 -13.74 -4.73 12.44
C PRO A 69 -13.16 -6.12 12.24
N ASP A 70 -12.88 -6.80 13.35
CA ASP A 70 -12.53 -8.22 13.49
C ASP A 70 -11.27 -8.72 12.77
N PHE A 71 -10.68 -7.92 11.87
CA PHE A 71 -9.54 -8.32 11.05
C PHE A 71 -8.29 -8.60 11.88
N CYS A 72 -8.05 -7.77 12.90
CA CYS A 72 -6.89 -7.85 13.78
C CYS A 72 -7.17 -8.62 15.09
N ASN A 73 -8.26 -9.40 15.17
CA ASN A 73 -8.59 -10.17 16.37
C ASN A 73 -7.47 -11.18 16.73
N GLY A 74 -6.82 -11.78 15.74
CA GLY A 74 -5.64 -12.63 15.92
C GLY A 74 -4.31 -11.88 16.03
N GLY A 75 -4.35 -10.55 16.14
CA GLY A 75 -3.20 -9.67 15.97
C GLY A 75 -2.90 -9.35 14.51
N CYS A 76 -2.27 -8.21 14.27
CA CYS A 76 -1.87 -7.79 12.93
C CYS A 76 -0.67 -6.84 12.96
N ARG A 77 -0.03 -6.67 11.81
CA ARG A 77 1.04 -5.68 11.55
C ARG A 77 0.52 -4.63 10.60
N ILE A 78 0.75 -3.37 10.93
CA ILE A 78 0.38 -2.22 10.11
C ILE A 78 1.67 -1.58 9.58
N TYR A 79 1.83 -1.62 8.27
CA TYR A 79 2.89 -0.94 7.53
C TYR A 79 2.32 0.31 6.88
N VAL A 80 3.04 1.42 6.96
CA VAL A 80 2.55 2.72 6.46
C VAL A 80 3.63 3.38 5.63
N SER A 81 3.36 3.71 4.36
CA SER A 81 4.24 4.53 3.53
C SER A 81 3.64 5.93 3.42
N VAL A 82 4.42 6.94 3.78
CA VAL A 82 4.06 8.36 3.74
C VAL A 82 5.22 9.12 3.07
N PRO A 83 4.99 9.81 1.94
CA PRO A 83 5.98 10.70 1.34
C PRO A 83 6.31 11.86 2.26
N ALA A 84 7.55 12.37 2.19
CA ALA A 84 7.97 13.50 3.02
C ALA A 84 7.07 14.75 2.83
N ALA A 85 6.59 14.97 1.61
CA ALA A 85 5.69 16.07 1.26
C ALA A 85 4.29 15.97 1.90
N SER A 86 3.85 14.77 2.27
CA SER A 86 2.54 14.51 2.89
C SER A 86 2.56 14.61 4.42
N SER A 87 3.76 14.77 5.02
CA SER A 87 3.97 14.66 6.47
C SER A 87 3.10 15.58 7.34
N GLU A 88 2.79 16.80 6.88
CA GLU A 88 1.94 17.73 7.64
C GLU A 88 0.48 17.27 7.73
N ILE A 89 -0.03 16.65 6.66
CA ILE A 89 -1.42 16.18 6.59
C ILE A 89 -1.55 14.83 7.32
N ASP A 90 -0.62 13.90 7.11
CA ASP A 90 -0.73 12.54 7.63
C ASP A 90 -0.50 12.44 9.15
N ARG A 91 0.12 13.44 9.77
CA ARG A 91 0.24 13.55 11.23
C ARG A 91 -1.12 13.69 11.94
N HIS A 92 -2.14 14.16 11.23
CA HIS A 92 -3.50 14.30 11.76
C HIS A 92 -4.38 13.08 11.49
N ILE A 93 -3.83 12.02 10.88
CA ILE A 93 -4.52 10.74 10.74
C ILE A 93 -3.99 9.82 11.84
N LYS A 94 -4.83 9.56 12.85
CA LYS A 94 -4.48 8.80 14.05
C LYS A 94 -4.96 7.37 13.97
N LEU A 95 -4.16 6.45 14.49
CA LEU A 95 -4.53 5.06 14.73
C LEU A 95 -5.04 4.92 16.17
N HIS A 96 -6.27 4.43 16.30
CA HIS A 96 -6.87 4.02 17.57
C HIS A 96 -6.84 2.49 17.69
N ASP A 97 -6.05 2.01 18.64
CA ASP A 97 -5.96 0.62 19.06
C ASP A 97 -6.72 0.46 20.37
N ARG A 98 -7.94 -0.09 20.31
CA ARG A 98 -8.83 -0.23 21.48
C ARG A 98 -8.19 -0.92 22.69
N VAL A 99 -7.21 -1.79 22.49
CA VAL A 99 -6.54 -2.52 23.59
C VAL A 99 -5.45 -1.66 24.24
N ASN A 100 -4.81 -0.78 23.47
CA ASN A 100 -3.66 0.03 23.89
C ASN A 100 -3.93 1.55 23.83
N ASP A 101 -5.20 1.95 23.81
CA ASP A 101 -5.65 3.34 23.51
C ASP A 101 -5.09 4.37 24.50
N ASP A 102 -4.76 3.94 25.72
CA ASP A 102 -4.23 4.80 26.79
C ASP A 102 -2.75 5.18 26.61
N ALA A 103 -1.99 4.48 25.75
CA ALA A 103 -0.53 4.56 25.79
C ALA A 103 0.09 5.51 24.77
N ASP A 104 -0.46 5.65 23.56
CA ASP A 104 0.10 6.55 22.54
C ASP A 104 -0.83 6.60 21.33
N ASN A 105 -1.52 7.74 21.11
CA ASN A 105 -2.19 8.02 19.85
C ASN A 105 -1.15 8.13 18.72
N LYS A 106 -0.76 7.00 18.13
CA LYS A 106 0.20 6.97 17.02
C LYS A 106 -0.48 7.51 15.78
N ASN A 107 0.13 8.50 15.14
CA ASN A 107 -0.30 8.95 13.82
C ASN A 107 0.37 8.13 12.71
N LEU A 108 -0.22 8.14 11.52
CA LEU A 108 0.29 7.40 10.36
C LEU A 108 1.71 7.81 9.97
N PHE A 109 2.04 9.11 10.10
CA PHE A 109 3.39 9.57 9.83
C PHE A 109 4.41 8.92 10.77
N ASP A 110 4.18 8.92 12.08
CA ASP A 110 5.13 8.32 13.04
C ASP A 110 5.29 6.81 12.81
N ILE A 111 4.22 6.11 12.43
CA ILE A 111 4.29 4.68 12.05
C ILE A 111 5.14 4.50 10.78
N SER A 112 5.05 5.42 9.81
CA SER A 112 5.83 5.35 8.57
C SER A 112 7.35 5.46 8.79
N GLN A 113 7.74 6.13 9.88
CA GLN A 113 9.14 6.33 10.25
C GLN A 113 9.72 5.16 11.03
N LEU A 114 8.91 4.15 11.41
CA LEU A 114 9.41 2.95 12.06
C LEU A 114 10.35 2.18 11.12
N LYS A 115 11.49 1.77 11.68
CA LYS A 115 12.47 0.92 11.02
C LYS A 115 12.62 -0.37 11.81
N SER A 116 12.93 -1.46 11.10
CA SER A 116 13.41 -2.68 11.75
C SER A 116 14.72 -2.42 12.51
N ASP A 117 15.05 -3.27 13.48
CA ASP A 117 16.29 -3.18 14.27
C ASP A 117 17.55 -3.19 13.39
N ASP A 118 17.49 -3.88 12.25
CA ASP A 118 18.57 -3.95 11.28
C ASP A 118 18.54 -2.81 10.24
N GLN A 119 17.54 -1.92 10.32
CA GLN A 119 17.28 -0.77 9.45
C GLN A 119 17.13 -1.09 7.96
N LYS A 120 17.15 -2.36 7.56
CA LYS A 120 17.00 -2.76 6.16
C LYS A 120 15.54 -2.90 5.79
N GLU A 121 14.72 -3.33 6.75
CA GLU A 121 13.29 -3.55 6.54
C GLU A 121 12.47 -2.38 7.06
N LYS A 122 11.29 -2.23 6.46
CA LYS A 122 10.26 -1.32 6.90
C LYS A 122 9.72 -1.79 8.26
N GLY A 123 9.75 -0.92 9.26
CA GLY A 123 9.12 -1.19 10.54
C GLY A 123 7.60 -1.23 10.44
N PHE A 124 6.96 -1.76 11.49
CA PHE A 124 5.51 -1.86 11.55
C PHE A 124 4.98 -1.53 12.94
N TYR A 125 3.74 -1.06 13.00
CA TYR A 125 2.99 -1.01 14.25
C TYR A 125 2.31 -2.36 14.49
N ARG A 126 2.50 -2.93 15.68
CA ARG A 126 1.92 -4.22 16.06
C ARG A 126 0.63 -4.02 16.84
N VAL A 127 -0.48 -4.52 16.31
CA VAL A 127 -1.75 -4.60 17.03
C VAL A 127 -1.80 -5.93 17.77
N ALA A 128 -2.04 -5.88 19.08
CA ALA A 128 -2.12 -7.07 19.92
C ALA A 128 -3.35 -7.93 19.56
N ALA A 129 -3.24 -9.24 19.77
CA ALA A 129 -4.38 -10.13 19.67
C ALA A 129 -5.48 -9.77 20.69
N GLY A 130 -6.74 -10.03 20.34
CA GLY A 130 -7.90 -9.60 21.11
C GLY A 130 -8.40 -8.19 20.75
N ASN A 131 -7.70 -7.45 19.89
CA ASN A 131 -8.25 -6.20 19.36
C ASN A 131 -9.30 -6.50 18.28
N ILE A 132 -10.57 -6.30 18.64
CA ILE A 132 -11.73 -6.53 17.78
C ILE A 132 -12.00 -5.39 16.79
N ALA A 133 -11.38 -4.22 16.96
CA ALA A 133 -11.62 -3.07 16.09
C ALA A 133 -10.41 -2.13 16.09
N VAL A 134 -9.73 -2.09 14.93
CA VAL A 134 -8.75 -1.06 14.63
C VAL A 134 -9.47 0.06 13.90
N THR A 135 -9.25 1.30 14.32
CA THR A 135 -9.90 2.47 13.71
C THR A 135 -8.86 3.53 13.40
N PHE A 136 -8.94 4.11 12.22
CA PHE A 136 -8.20 5.32 11.89
C PHE A 136 -9.14 6.52 11.92
N GLN A 137 -8.67 7.62 12.48
CA GLN A 137 -9.41 8.87 12.58
C GLN A 137 -8.65 9.98 11.85
N ASN A 138 -9.28 10.55 10.83
CA ASN A 138 -8.74 11.70 10.11
C ASN A 138 -9.24 12.99 10.78
N GLU A 139 -8.34 13.70 11.45
CA GLU A 139 -8.60 14.96 12.13
C GLU A 139 -8.28 16.20 11.27
N ASN A 140 -7.88 16.01 10.01
CA ASN A 140 -7.64 17.13 9.09
C ASN A 140 -8.95 17.90 8.81
N PRO A 141 -8.88 19.24 8.62
CA PRO A 141 -10.03 20.01 8.15
C PRO A 141 -10.60 19.44 6.84
N ASN A 142 -11.92 19.26 6.80
CA ASN A 142 -12.64 18.64 5.68
C ASN A 142 -12.18 17.22 5.32
N TYR A 143 -11.52 16.51 6.25
CA TYR A 143 -10.94 15.18 6.02
C TYR A 143 -9.97 15.17 4.85
N ALA A 144 -9.21 16.26 4.69
CA ALA A 144 -8.16 16.33 3.69
C ALA A 144 -7.18 15.16 3.85
N THR A 145 -6.70 14.64 2.73
CA THR A 145 -5.70 13.59 2.66
C THR A 145 -4.59 13.98 1.71
N ALA A 146 -3.46 13.30 1.84
CA ALA A 146 -2.31 13.40 0.97
C ALA A 146 -1.90 11.97 0.56
N PRO A 147 -1.05 11.80 -0.48
CA PRO A 147 -0.63 10.46 -0.90
C PRO A 147 -0.07 9.67 0.28
N LEU A 148 -0.65 8.51 0.55
CA LEU A 148 -0.29 7.60 1.63
C LEU A 148 -0.69 6.17 1.23
N ALA A 149 -0.01 5.16 1.79
CA ALA A 149 -0.42 3.77 1.64
C ALA A 149 -0.35 3.05 2.99
N VAL A 150 -1.44 2.37 3.38
CA VAL A 150 -1.51 1.58 4.61
C VAL A 150 -1.76 0.12 4.25
N TRP A 151 -0.83 -0.75 4.63
CA TRP A 151 -0.94 -2.19 4.43
C TRP A 151 -1.03 -2.91 5.77
N ILE A 152 -2.12 -3.65 5.97
CA ILE A 152 -2.43 -4.33 7.23
C ILE A 152 -2.42 -5.82 6.97
N VAL A 153 -1.61 -6.55 7.72
CA VAL A 153 -1.38 -7.98 7.51
C VAL A 153 -1.67 -8.73 8.80
N LYS A 154 -2.48 -9.79 8.75
CA LYS A 154 -2.74 -10.64 9.92
C LYS A 154 -1.44 -11.26 10.43
N GLU A 155 -1.29 -11.38 11.74
CA GLU A 155 -0.11 -12.01 12.34
C GLU A 155 0.02 -13.50 11.95
N MET A 156 -1.11 -14.15 11.64
CA MET A 156 -1.18 -15.54 11.18
C MET A 156 -1.08 -15.72 9.66
N ALA A 157 -0.78 -14.66 8.90
CA ALA A 157 -0.66 -14.75 7.45
C ALA A 157 0.45 -15.75 7.05
N PRO A 158 0.22 -16.60 6.04
CA PRO A 158 1.25 -17.51 5.56
C PRO A 158 2.46 -16.72 5.07
N ASN A 159 3.66 -17.24 5.32
CA ASN A 159 4.93 -16.64 4.93
C ASN A 159 5.25 -15.29 5.59
N LEU A 160 4.46 -14.78 6.56
CA LEU A 160 4.80 -13.52 7.23
C LEU A 160 6.18 -13.55 7.91
N ALA A 161 6.62 -14.73 8.36
CA ALA A 161 7.93 -14.93 8.97
C ALA A 161 9.10 -14.95 7.97
N SER A 162 8.83 -15.22 6.68
CA SER A 162 9.84 -15.27 5.61
C SER A 162 9.68 -14.13 4.58
N ALA A 163 8.64 -13.32 4.70
CA ALA A 163 8.40 -12.15 3.88
C ALA A 163 9.09 -10.92 4.48
N MET A 164 9.75 -10.14 3.62
CA MET A 164 10.31 -8.85 3.99
C MET A 164 9.55 -7.71 3.34
N VAL A 165 9.47 -6.60 4.06
CA VAL A 165 8.77 -5.40 3.61
C VAL A 165 9.76 -4.27 3.47
N PHE A 166 9.80 -3.63 2.32
CA PHE A 166 10.68 -2.49 2.04
C PHE A 166 9.88 -1.28 1.62
N GLU A 167 10.41 -0.10 1.91
CA GLU A 167 9.93 1.17 1.37
C GLU A 167 10.62 1.42 0.03
N ALA A 168 9.87 1.73 -1.04
CA ALA A 168 10.47 1.85 -2.37
C ALA A 168 11.54 2.96 -2.46
N PHE A 169 11.34 4.07 -1.73
CA PHE A 169 12.27 5.20 -1.73
C PHE A 169 13.62 4.88 -1.04
N ASP A 170 13.63 3.92 -0.12
CA ASP A 170 14.78 3.59 0.72
C ASP A 170 15.25 2.14 0.50
N LEU A 171 15.22 1.68 -0.75
CA LEU A 171 15.75 0.37 -1.15
C LEU A 171 17.26 0.49 -1.42
N PRO A 172 18.16 0.10 -0.49
CA PRO A 172 19.60 0.26 -0.68
C PRO A 172 20.16 -0.65 -1.78
N SER A 173 19.60 -1.86 -1.91
CA SER A 173 19.96 -2.87 -2.91
C SER A 173 18.90 -3.97 -2.95
N THR A 174 18.93 -4.80 -3.99
CA THR A 174 18.05 -5.98 -4.06
C THR A 174 18.32 -6.90 -2.86
N PRO A 175 17.29 -7.31 -2.10
CA PRO A 175 17.44 -8.26 -1.03
C PRO A 175 17.90 -9.63 -1.59
N GLU A 176 19.06 -10.13 -1.15
CA GLU A 176 19.55 -11.47 -1.54
C GLU A 176 18.97 -12.52 -0.59
N ASN A 177 18.36 -13.59 -1.14
CA ASN A 177 17.86 -14.77 -0.41
C ASN A 177 16.52 -14.64 0.33
N TYR A 178 15.49 -14.12 -0.33
CA TYR A 178 14.13 -14.08 0.24
C TYR A 178 13.09 -14.70 -0.67
N ASP A 179 12.21 -15.51 -0.08
CA ASP A 179 11.12 -16.16 -0.81
C ASP A 179 10.10 -15.13 -1.30
N TYR A 180 9.78 -14.17 -0.44
CA TYR A 180 8.77 -13.14 -0.65
C TYR A 180 9.31 -11.75 -0.28
N VAL A 181 9.18 -10.82 -1.21
CA VAL A 181 9.56 -9.40 -1.02
C VAL A 181 8.36 -8.54 -1.35
N THR A 182 7.92 -7.75 -0.38
CA THR A 182 6.90 -6.72 -0.56
C THR A 182 7.59 -5.37 -0.62
N ILE A 183 7.27 -4.60 -1.67
CA ILE A 183 7.71 -3.21 -1.80
C ILE A 183 6.47 -2.34 -1.65
N LEU A 184 6.47 -1.47 -0.65
CA LEU A 184 5.40 -0.52 -0.37
C LEU A 184 5.87 0.89 -0.75
N SER A 185 4.99 1.68 -1.38
CA SER A 185 5.24 3.08 -1.70
C SER A 185 3.92 3.81 -1.95
N ALA A 186 3.80 4.99 -1.36
CA ALA A 186 2.77 5.97 -1.72
C ALA A 186 3.17 6.83 -2.93
N GLU A 187 4.46 6.87 -3.28
CA GLU A 187 4.96 7.59 -4.45
C GLU A 187 5.12 6.67 -5.66
N PRO A 188 4.99 7.18 -6.89
CA PRO A 188 5.34 6.42 -8.09
C PRO A 188 6.79 5.95 -8.06
N PHE A 189 7.02 4.67 -8.33
CA PHE A 189 8.35 4.06 -8.39
C PHE A 189 8.45 3.08 -9.56
N THR A 190 9.67 2.68 -9.88
CA THR A 190 9.95 1.69 -10.94
C THR A 190 10.79 0.57 -10.36
N ILE A 191 10.35 -0.67 -10.54
CA ILE A 191 11.14 -1.86 -10.24
C ILE A 191 11.80 -2.33 -11.53
N ARG A 192 13.12 -2.56 -11.50
CA ARG A 192 13.85 -3.22 -12.58
C ARG A 192 14.33 -4.56 -12.08
N SER A 193 13.88 -5.63 -12.71
CA SER A 193 14.40 -6.98 -12.46
C SER A 193 15.43 -7.35 -13.52
N ARG A 194 16.49 -8.02 -13.09
CA ARG A 194 17.41 -8.72 -13.98
C ARG A 194 17.28 -10.21 -13.67
N THR A 195 16.99 -11.00 -14.69
CA THR A 195 17.02 -12.46 -14.59
C THR A 195 18.27 -12.95 -15.33
N ASP A 196 19.10 -13.77 -14.67
CA ASP A 196 20.33 -14.31 -15.28
C ASP A 196 20.05 -15.56 -16.15
N GLY A 197 18.81 -15.72 -16.62
CA GLY A 197 18.36 -16.83 -17.45
C GLY A 197 17.21 -17.61 -16.82
N PRO A 198 16.78 -18.71 -17.46
CA PRO A 198 15.73 -19.58 -16.92
C PRO A 198 16.20 -20.17 -15.59
N MET A 199 15.42 -19.96 -14.53
CA MET A 199 15.62 -20.71 -13.29
C MET A 199 15.42 -22.20 -13.63
N MET A 200 16.49 -23.00 -13.59
CA MET A 200 16.37 -24.44 -13.68
C MET A 200 15.58 -24.92 -12.47
N MET A 201 14.31 -25.27 -12.67
CA MET A 201 13.49 -25.92 -11.66
C MET A 201 14.07 -27.32 -11.44
N MET A 202 14.91 -27.48 -10.43
CA MET A 202 15.27 -28.81 -9.95
C MET A 202 14.08 -29.38 -9.20
N ALA A 203 13.27 -30.17 -9.90
CA ALA A 203 12.28 -31.02 -9.25
C ALA A 203 13.05 -32.10 -8.46
N SER A 204 13.12 -31.96 -7.14
CA SER A 204 13.52 -33.08 -6.27
C SER A 204 12.30 -33.95 -6.03
N LEU A 205 12.37 -35.22 -6.44
CA LEU A 205 11.42 -36.27 -6.08
C LEU A 205 11.72 -36.80 -4.67
#